data_AF-A0A932W2L8-F1
#
_entry.id   AF-A0A932W2L8-F1
#
_cell.length_a   1.000
_cell.length_b   1.000
_cell.length_c   1.000
_cell.angle_alpha   90.00
_cell.angle_beta   90.00
_cell.angle_gamma   90.00
#
_symmetry.space_group_name_H-M   'P 1'
#
loop_
_entity.id
_entity.type
_entity.pdbx_description
1 polymer ?
#
loop_
_entity_poly.entity_id
_entity_poly.type
_entity_poly.pdbx_seq_one_letter_code
_entity_poly.pdbx_strand_id
1 'polypeptide(L)'
;MAEVGEEIVGAYLKECLKCDFVEYNYDLGVKQAECDVVGIDVFHKKSYFCEVATHTGGFLYVHPRTKQPDNFGRLVRKFTQDSEFARRQLTDFQHVFMFWSPVVRGAGPSAKHNSLRDVERVRDHCRQELGIDIELVINEEYRRKLDQIRDLAGNKGSDSSFSIIRFLQIEEKLRKHLEQPGAR
;
A
#
# COMPACT_ATOMS: atom_id res chain seq x y z
N MET A 1 9.94 7.67 10.42
CA MET A 1 10.52 7.74 9.06
C MET A 1 9.88 6.60 8.32
N ALA A 2 9.23 6.88 7.18
CA ALA A 2 8.50 5.86 6.44
C ALA A 2 9.46 4.76 5.95
N GLU A 3 9.02 3.50 6.01
CA GLU A 3 9.76 2.42 5.36
C GLU A 3 9.66 2.54 3.84
N VAL A 4 10.59 1.94 3.09
CA VAL A 4 10.61 2.00 1.61
C VAL A 4 9.27 1.53 1.02
N GLY A 5 8.64 0.53 1.63
CA GLY A 5 7.32 0.06 1.22
C GLY A 5 6.23 1.12 1.35
N GLU A 6 6.19 1.79 2.48
CA GLU A 6 5.26 2.90 2.73
C GLU A 6 5.56 4.07 1.79
N GLU A 7 6.83 4.41 1.57
CA GLU A 7 7.22 5.48 0.66
C GLU A 7 6.77 5.21 -0.79
N ILE A 8 6.82 3.96 -1.26
CA ILE A 8 6.27 3.56 -2.57
C ILE A 8 4.77 3.84 -2.63
N VAL A 9 4.03 3.46 -1.59
CA VAL A 9 2.57 3.69 -1.53
C VAL A 9 2.28 5.19 -1.47
N GLY A 10 2.98 5.94 -0.61
CA GLY A 10 2.81 7.38 -0.51
C GLY A 10 3.11 8.11 -1.82
N ALA A 11 4.19 7.72 -2.50
CA ALA A 11 4.52 8.20 -3.83
C ALA A 11 3.42 7.88 -4.85
N TYR A 12 2.84 6.67 -4.80
CA TYR A 12 1.71 6.29 -5.64
C TYR A 12 0.49 7.18 -5.41
N LEU A 13 0.08 7.35 -4.15
CA LEU A 13 -1.07 8.17 -3.77
C LEU A 13 -0.87 9.63 -4.23
N LYS A 14 0.31 10.20 -3.99
CA LYS A 14 0.62 11.59 -4.34
C LYS A 14 0.73 11.80 -5.85
N GLU A 15 1.48 10.95 -6.55
CA GLU A 15 1.90 11.21 -7.92
C GLU A 15 1.00 10.54 -8.95
N CYS A 16 0.42 9.37 -8.64
CA CYS A 16 -0.49 8.66 -9.54
C CYS A 16 -1.94 9.04 -9.25
N LEU A 17 -2.38 8.94 -7.99
CA LEU A 17 -3.77 9.24 -7.59
C LEU A 17 -4.03 10.71 -7.30
N LYS A 18 -2.99 11.55 -7.32
CA LYS A 18 -3.08 13.02 -7.14
C LYS A 18 -3.63 13.45 -5.78
N CYS A 19 -3.40 12.66 -4.73
CA CYS A 19 -3.75 13.08 -3.38
C CYS A 19 -3.07 14.41 -3.02
N ASP A 20 -3.81 15.33 -2.41
CA ASP A 20 -3.31 16.59 -1.88
C ASP A 20 -2.37 16.34 -0.70
N PHE A 21 -2.72 15.39 0.16
CA PHE A 21 -1.96 15.03 1.36
C PHE A 21 -1.66 13.54 1.40
N VAL A 22 -0.48 13.21 1.95
CA VAL A 22 -0.07 11.84 2.25
C VAL A 22 0.61 11.86 3.62
N GLU A 23 0.08 11.08 4.54
CA GLU A 23 0.60 10.89 5.90
C GLU A 23 1.01 9.44 6.12
N TYR A 24 1.98 9.23 7.00
CA TYR A 24 2.57 7.92 7.29
C TYR A 24 2.41 7.58 8.76
N ASN A 25 2.24 6.29 9.08
CA ASN A 25 2.07 5.81 10.45
C ASN A 25 1.03 6.66 11.20
N TYR A 26 -0.10 6.90 10.53
CA TYR A 26 -1.09 7.87 10.96
C TYR A 26 -1.86 7.33 12.17
N ASP A 27 -1.80 8.05 13.30
CA ASP A 27 -2.50 7.70 14.53
C ASP A 27 -4.00 7.95 14.38
N LEU A 28 -4.80 6.88 14.53
CA LEU A 28 -6.26 6.92 14.40
C LEU A 28 -6.95 7.40 15.70
N GLY A 29 -6.19 7.81 16.71
CA GLY A 29 -6.69 8.30 18.00
C GLY A 29 -7.30 7.20 18.87
N VAL A 30 -7.05 5.94 18.53
CA VAL A 30 -7.44 4.75 19.31
C VAL A 30 -6.15 4.05 19.74
N LYS A 31 -6.08 3.64 21.00
CA LYS A 31 -4.87 3.04 21.58
C LYS A 31 -4.35 1.90 20.71
N GLN A 32 -3.13 2.06 20.18
CA GLN A 32 -2.45 1.09 19.30
C GLN A 32 -3.22 0.80 18.00
N ALA A 33 -3.74 1.85 17.35
CA ALA A 33 -4.34 1.80 16.03
C ALA A 33 -3.66 2.85 15.14
N GLU A 34 -2.88 2.36 14.19
CA GLU A 34 -2.18 3.17 13.20
C GLU A 34 -2.53 2.65 11.80
N CYS A 35 -2.68 3.57 10.85
CA CYS A 35 -2.76 3.24 9.43
C CYS A 35 -1.40 3.56 8.80
N ASP A 36 -0.81 2.59 8.10
CA ASP A 36 0.58 2.69 7.63
C ASP A 36 0.75 3.89 6.66
N VAL A 37 -0.21 4.09 5.73
CA VAL A 37 -0.24 5.26 4.83
C VAL A 37 -1.68 5.75 4.62
N VAL A 38 -1.91 7.05 4.79
CA VAL A 38 -3.20 7.70 4.49
C VAL A 38 -3.01 8.74 3.40
N GLY A 39 -3.86 8.71 2.38
CA GLY A 39 -3.90 9.72 1.31
C GLY A 39 -5.23 10.46 1.28
N ILE A 40 -5.22 11.78 1.08
CA ILE A 40 -6.43 12.60 0.97
C ILE A 40 -6.42 13.35 -0.36
N ASP A 41 -7.46 13.15 -1.16
CA ASP A 41 -7.81 13.97 -2.32
C ASP A 41 -9.05 14.79 -1.93
N VAL A 42 -8.82 16.08 -1.66
CA VAL A 42 -9.83 17.01 -1.19
C VAL A 42 -10.79 17.37 -2.32
N PHE A 43 -10.27 17.51 -3.55
CA PHE A 43 -11.06 17.94 -4.70
C PHE A 43 -12.15 16.92 -5.06
N HIS A 44 -11.80 15.63 -5.12
CA HIS A 44 -12.75 14.56 -5.39
C HIS A 44 -13.40 13.99 -4.12
N LYS A 45 -13.05 14.53 -2.94
CA LYS A 45 -13.45 14.00 -1.63
C LYS A 45 -13.19 12.49 -1.52
N LYS A 46 -11.96 12.06 -1.79
CA LYS A 46 -11.53 10.66 -1.63
C LYS A 46 -10.48 10.54 -0.55
N SER A 47 -10.61 9.52 0.29
CA SER A 47 -9.63 9.17 1.31
C SER A 47 -9.16 7.74 1.10
N TYR A 48 -7.85 7.55 1.08
CA TYR A 48 -7.19 6.27 0.90
C TYR A 48 -6.56 5.83 2.21
N PHE A 49 -6.90 4.64 2.69
CA PHE A 49 -6.31 4.00 3.87
C PHE A 49 -5.57 2.76 3.39
N CYS A 50 -4.24 2.75 3.57
CA CYS A 50 -3.36 1.74 2.98
C CYS A 50 -2.59 1.02 4.07
N GLU A 51 -2.79 -0.29 4.12
CA GLU A 51 -2.04 -1.21 4.96
C GLU A 51 -0.92 -1.86 4.15
N VAL A 52 0.30 -1.88 4.68
CA VAL A 52 1.52 -2.15 3.90
C VAL A 52 2.34 -3.29 4.52
N ALA A 53 2.65 -4.30 3.70
CA ALA A 53 3.47 -5.44 4.09
C ALA A 53 4.49 -5.79 2.99
N THR A 54 5.67 -5.17 3.00
CA THR A 54 6.67 -5.27 1.92
C THR A 54 7.80 -6.27 2.17
N HIS A 55 7.52 -7.40 2.83
CA HIS A 55 8.51 -8.46 2.98
C HIS A 55 8.81 -9.14 1.64
N THR A 56 10.09 -9.21 1.26
CA THR A 56 10.54 -9.80 -0.03
C THR A 56 10.32 -11.32 -0.11
N GLY A 57 10.25 -12.01 1.03
CA GLY A 57 9.91 -13.43 1.13
C GLY A 57 8.40 -13.72 1.18
N GLY A 58 7.57 -12.67 1.17
CA GLY A 58 6.15 -12.72 1.51
C GLY A 58 5.88 -12.43 2.98
N PHE A 59 4.64 -12.05 3.29
CA PHE A 59 4.26 -11.58 4.62
C PHE A 59 3.71 -12.70 5.52
N LEU A 60 4.01 -12.57 6.81
CA LEU A 60 3.48 -13.43 7.87
C LEU A 60 3.32 -12.63 9.16
N TYR A 61 2.07 -12.37 9.52
CA TYR A 61 1.74 -11.89 10.85
C TYR A 61 1.70 -13.05 11.83
N VAL A 62 2.27 -12.82 13.01
CA VAL A 62 2.27 -13.78 14.12
C VAL A 62 1.58 -13.14 15.31
N HIS A 63 0.68 -13.89 15.94
CA HIS A 63 0.00 -13.45 17.13
C HIS A 63 1.02 -13.27 18.28
N PRO A 64 1.05 -12.12 18.97
CA PRO A 64 2.15 -11.77 19.86
C PRO A 64 2.30 -12.72 21.05
N ARG A 65 1.18 -13.30 21.54
CA ARG A 65 1.16 -14.26 22.66
C ARG A 65 1.44 -15.70 22.23
N THR A 66 0.59 -16.26 21.36
CA THR A 66 0.66 -17.67 20.95
C THR A 66 1.79 -17.98 19.96
N LYS A 67 2.38 -16.95 19.33
CA LYS A 67 3.38 -17.05 18.25
C LYS A 67 2.90 -17.85 17.03
N GLN A 68 1.59 -18.04 16.90
CA GLN A 68 0.98 -18.71 15.76
C GLN A 68 0.71 -17.72 14.63
N PRO A 69 0.75 -18.15 13.36
CA PRO A 69 0.32 -17.35 12.21
C PRO A 69 -1.10 -16.79 12.38
N ASP A 70 -1.25 -15.49 12.09
CA ASP A 70 -2.50 -14.74 12.30
C ASP A 70 -2.65 -13.60 11.29
N ASN A 71 -2.48 -13.91 10.00
CA ASN A 71 -2.67 -12.93 8.92
C ASN A 71 -4.10 -12.37 8.93
N PHE A 72 -5.08 -13.27 9.02
CA PHE A 72 -6.50 -12.92 8.97
C PHE A 72 -6.89 -12.00 10.13
N GLY A 73 -6.65 -12.41 11.39
CA GLY A 73 -7.10 -11.65 12.56
C GLY A 73 -6.42 -10.28 12.63
N ARG A 74 -5.13 -10.20 12.29
CA ARG A 74 -4.39 -8.93 12.31
C ARG A 74 -4.85 -7.96 11.23
N LEU A 75 -5.06 -8.42 9.99
CA LEU A 75 -5.51 -7.56 8.90
C LEU A 75 -6.97 -7.12 9.10
N VAL A 76 -7.86 -8.02 9.52
CA VAL A 76 -9.25 -7.64 9.86
C VAL A 76 -9.26 -6.56 10.93
N ARG A 77 -8.48 -6.72 12.01
CA ARG A 77 -8.41 -5.71 13.07
C ARG A 77 -7.97 -4.34 12.54
N LYS A 78 -6.94 -4.30 11.69
CA LYS A 78 -6.44 -3.08 11.05
C LYS A 78 -7.53 -2.40 10.21
N PHE A 79 -8.16 -3.12 9.28
CA PHE A 79 -9.21 -2.56 8.44
C PHE A 79 -10.50 -2.18 9.19
N THR A 80 -10.84 -2.86 10.28
CA THR A 80 -11.92 -2.43 11.17
C THR A 80 -11.61 -1.05 11.73
N GLN A 81 -10.41 -0.86 12.30
CA GLN A 81 -9.98 0.41 12.89
C GLN A 81 -9.94 1.55 11.86
N ASP A 82 -9.40 1.27 10.67
CA ASP A 82 -9.40 2.23 9.56
C ASP A 82 -10.82 2.64 9.17
N SER A 83 -11.73 1.67 9.02
CA SER A 83 -13.10 1.94 8.58
C SER A 83 -13.91 2.72 9.61
N GLU A 84 -13.72 2.42 10.90
CA GLU A 84 -14.36 3.14 12.01
C GLU A 84 -13.86 4.59 12.07
N PHE A 85 -12.55 4.79 11.90
CA PHE A 85 -11.97 6.13 11.84
C PHE A 85 -12.50 6.91 10.64
N ALA A 86 -12.43 6.34 9.44
CA ALA A 86 -12.82 6.98 8.19
C ALA A 86 -14.28 7.47 8.26
N ARG A 87 -15.20 6.60 8.70
CA ARG A 87 -16.63 6.94 8.86
C ARG A 87 -16.90 8.01 9.90
N ARG A 88 -16.05 8.11 10.93
CA ARG A 88 -16.24 9.09 12.00
C ARG A 88 -15.68 10.45 11.64
N GLN A 89 -14.51 10.51 11.00
CA GLN A 89 -13.76 11.75 10.80
C GLN A 89 -13.90 12.32 9.40
N LEU A 90 -14.20 11.49 8.40
CA LEU A 90 -14.23 11.88 6.99
C LEU A 90 -15.59 11.54 6.36
N THR A 91 -16.69 11.81 7.06
CA THR A 91 -18.07 11.40 6.69
C THR A 91 -18.49 11.72 5.25
N ASP A 92 -17.94 12.80 4.69
CA ASP A 92 -18.28 13.32 3.38
C ASP A 92 -17.36 12.80 2.26
N PHE A 93 -16.41 11.92 2.59
CA PHE A 93 -15.44 11.37 1.67
C PHE A 93 -15.84 9.96 1.24
N GLN A 94 -15.56 9.64 -0.03
CA GLN A 94 -15.49 8.25 -0.46
C GLN A 94 -14.22 7.61 0.11
N HIS A 95 -14.38 6.52 0.85
CA HIS A 95 -13.27 5.79 1.44
C HIS A 95 -12.82 4.64 0.53
N VAL A 96 -11.51 4.55 0.33
CA VAL A 96 -10.85 3.47 -0.41
C VAL A 96 -9.85 2.80 0.53
N PHE A 97 -10.02 1.50 0.75
CA PHE A 97 -9.13 0.72 1.60
C PHE A 97 -8.26 -0.17 0.72
N MET A 98 -6.95 -0.18 0.96
CA MET A 98 -6.00 -0.92 0.15
C MET A 98 -5.09 -1.78 1.03
N PHE A 99 -4.78 -2.99 0.58
CA PHE A 99 -3.69 -3.79 1.14
C PHE A 99 -2.56 -3.92 0.11
N TRP A 100 -1.35 -3.52 0.49
CA TRP A 100 -0.17 -3.52 -0.38
C TRP A 100 0.84 -4.57 0.06
N SER A 101 1.11 -5.54 -0.81
CA SER A 101 2.20 -6.50 -0.57
C SER A 101 2.78 -7.05 -1.88
N PRO A 102 4.09 -6.94 -2.12
CA PRO A 102 4.71 -7.30 -3.39
C PRO A 102 4.68 -8.81 -3.65
N VAL A 103 4.73 -9.62 -2.59
CA VAL A 103 4.81 -11.07 -2.67
C VAL A 103 3.78 -11.70 -1.75
N VAL A 104 2.69 -12.21 -2.34
CA VAL A 104 1.66 -12.96 -1.64
C VAL A 104 1.58 -14.35 -2.24
N ARG A 105 2.11 -15.32 -1.49
CA ARG A 105 2.22 -16.70 -1.96
C ARG A 105 0.89 -17.43 -1.81
N GLY A 106 0.43 -18.00 -2.91
CA GLY A 106 -0.51 -19.11 -2.88
C GLY A 106 0.22 -20.40 -2.49
N ALA A 107 -0.48 -21.29 -1.81
CA ALA A 107 -0.04 -22.65 -1.57
C ALA A 107 -1.15 -23.63 -2.00
N GLY A 108 -0.85 -24.93 -2.07
CA GLY A 108 -1.86 -25.93 -2.44
C GLY A 108 -3.10 -25.87 -1.52
N PRO A 109 -4.26 -26.43 -1.95
CA PRO A 109 -5.54 -26.28 -1.24
C PRO A 109 -5.49 -26.71 0.24
N SER A 110 -4.68 -27.73 0.55
CA SER A 110 -4.49 -28.32 1.88
C SER A 110 -3.41 -27.63 2.72
N ALA A 111 -2.72 -26.62 2.19
CA ALA A 111 -1.66 -25.95 2.92
C ALA A 111 -2.24 -25.20 4.14
N LYS A 112 -1.62 -25.44 5.30
CA LYS A 112 -1.95 -24.78 6.56
C LYS A 112 -1.71 -23.26 6.49
N HIS A 113 -0.74 -22.83 5.68
CA HIS A 113 -0.41 -21.42 5.47
C HIS A 113 -0.54 -21.09 3.98
N ASN A 114 -1.49 -20.22 3.66
CA ASN A 114 -1.74 -19.74 2.31
C ASN A 114 -2.12 -18.26 2.41
N SER A 115 -1.12 -17.39 2.27
CA SER A 115 -1.31 -15.95 2.43
C SER A 115 -2.27 -15.37 1.40
N LEU A 116 -2.32 -15.95 0.18
CA LEU A 116 -3.29 -15.54 -0.84
C LEU A 116 -4.73 -15.80 -0.39
N ARG A 117 -5.02 -17.01 0.09
CA ARG A 117 -6.33 -17.36 0.66
C ARG A 117 -6.66 -16.50 1.88
N ASP A 118 -5.67 -16.16 2.69
CA ASP A 118 -5.88 -15.32 3.87
C ASP A 118 -6.30 -13.90 3.47
N VAL A 119 -5.65 -13.25 2.50
CA VAL A 119 -6.04 -11.90 2.06
C VAL A 119 -7.38 -11.88 1.34
N GLU A 120 -7.70 -12.93 0.58
CA GLU A 120 -9.03 -13.08 -0.03
C GLU A 120 -10.11 -13.21 1.03
N ARG A 121 -9.89 -14.04 2.06
CA ARG A 121 -10.79 -14.17 3.20
C ARG A 121 -10.95 -12.86 3.96
N VAL A 122 -9.88 -12.07 4.14
CA VAL A 122 -9.96 -10.75 4.78
C VAL A 122 -10.85 -9.82 3.95
N ARG A 123 -10.64 -9.73 2.64
CA ARG A 123 -11.49 -8.92 1.75
C ARG A 123 -12.95 -9.33 1.84
N ASP A 124 -13.24 -10.63 1.74
CA ASP A 124 -14.61 -11.14 1.78
C ASP A 124 -15.28 -10.87 3.13
N HIS A 125 -14.54 -11.07 4.24
CA HIS A 125 -15.02 -10.76 5.58
C HIS A 125 -15.29 -9.27 5.77
N CYS A 126 -14.37 -8.39 5.38
CA CYS A 126 -14.57 -6.95 5.49
C CYS A 126 -15.72 -6.46 4.61
N ARG A 127 -15.95 -7.09 3.44
CA ARG A 127 -17.10 -6.79 2.60
C ARG A 127 -18.42 -7.18 3.25
N GLN A 128 -18.48 -8.35 3.88
CA GLN A 128 -19.70 -8.89 4.50
C GLN A 128 -20.01 -8.19 5.84
N GLU A 129 -19.02 -8.07 6.71
CA GLU A 129 -19.22 -7.61 8.10
C GLU A 129 -19.06 -6.10 8.26
N LEU A 130 -18.15 -5.49 7.49
CA LEU A 130 -17.88 -4.06 7.60
C LEU A 130 -18.50 -3.27 6.45
N GLY A 131 -18.98 -3.91 5.38
CA GLY A 131 -19.49 -3.21 4.20
C GLY A 131 -18.44 -2.38 3.44
N ILE A 132 -17.16 -2.76 3.54
CA ILE A 132 -16.05 -2.13 2.80
C ILE A 132 -15.43 -3.13 1.82
N ASP A 133 -15.01 -2.68 0.65
CA ASP A 133 -14.20 -3.52 -0.24
C ASP A 133 -12.73 -3.13 -0.12
N ILE A 134 -11.87 -4.14 0.01
CA ILE A 134 -10.42 -3.94 0.12
C ILE A 134 -9.80 -4.18 -1.25
N GLU A 135 -9.15 -3.15 -1.78
CA GLU A 135 -8.34 -3.25 -2.99
C GLU A 135 -7.03 -3.99 -2.67
N LEU A 136 -6.89 -5.20 -3.22
CA LEU A 136 -5.70 -6.03 -3.01
C LEU A 136 -4.63 -5.64 -4.04
N VAL A 137 -3.69 -4.79 -3.62
CA VAL A 137 -2.50 -4.43 -4.39
C VAL A 137 -1.40 -5.45 -4.11
N ILE A 138 -1.55 -6.61 -4.72
CA ILE A 138 -0.67 -7.76 -4.49
C ILE A 138 -0.10 -8.31 -5.79
N ASN A 139 1.09 -8.93 -5.73
CA ASN A 139 1.72 -9.62 -6.87
C ASN A 139 1.74 -8.76 -8.16
N GLU A 140 1.00 -9.17 -9.20
CA GLU A 140 0.93 -8.48 -10.48
C GLU A 140 0.33 -7.07 -10.38
N GLU A 141 -0.65 -6.85 -9.50
CA GLU A 141 -1.22 -5.52 -9.26
C GLU A 141 -0.17 -4.59 -8.65
N TYR A 142 0.58 -5.09 -7.67
CA TYR A 142 1.70 -4.36 -7.06
C TYR A 142 2.73 -3.98 -8.14
N ARG A 143 3.11 -4.94 -8.99
CA ARG A 143 4.05 -4.68 -10.08
C ARG A 143 3.53 -3.60 -11.03
N ARG A 144 2.25 -3.67 -11.42
CA ARG A 144 1.64 -2.69 -12.31
C ARG A 144 1.66 -1.28 -11.73
N LYS A 145 1.34 -1.12 -10.45
CA LYS A 145 1.40 0.19 -9.78
C LYS A 145 2.83 0.71 -9.63
N LEU A 146 3.78 -0.18 -9.41
CA LEU A 146 5.20 0.18 -9.42
C LEU A 146 5.66 0.65 -10.80
N ASP A 147 5.22 0.00 -11.87
CA ASP A 147 5.54 0.41 -13.24
C ASP A 147 4.94 1.80 -13.55
N GLN A 148 3.75 2.13 -13.06
CA GLN A 148 3.18 3.49 -13.19
C GLN A 148 4.07 4.56 -12.52
N ILE A 149 4.66 4.26 -11.36
CA ILE A 149 5.61 5.16 -10.70
C ILE A 149 6.88 5.31 -11.55
N ARG A 150 7.39 4.21 -12.14
CA ARG A 150 8.56 4.23 -13.04
C ARG A 150 8.30 5.09 -14.27
N ASP A 151 7.15 4.92 -14.91
CA ASP A 151 6.76 5.71 -16.08
C ASP A 151 6.66 7.20 -15.76
N LEU A 152 6.09 7.56 -14.60
CA LEU A 152 6.05 8.93 -14.11
C LEU A 152 7.44 9.50 -13.86
N ALA A 153 8.31 8.73 -13.20
CA ALA A 153 9.69 9.12 -12.94
C ALA A 153 10.44 9.39 -14.26
N GLY A 154 10.29 8.56 -15.28
CA GLY A 154 10.97 8.73 -16.56
C GLY A 154 10.52 9.93 -17.40
N ASN A 155 9.31 10.42 -17.17
CA ASN A 155 8.70 11.51 -17.92
C ASN A 155 8.72 12.88 -17.20
N LYS A 156 8.91 12.90 -15.87
CA LYS A 156 9.01 14.16 -15.11
C LYS A 156 10.45 14.64 -14.98
N GLY A 157 10.69 15.91 -15.34
CA GLY A 157 12.00 16.57 -15.21
C GLY A 157 12.30 17.17 -13.83
N SER A 158 11.29 17.38 -12.98
CA SER A 158 11.41 18.11 -11.70
C SER A 158 11.86 17.25 -10.52
N ASP A 159 12.36 17.92 -9.47
CA ASP A 159 12.63 17.32 -8.16
C ASP A 159 11.32 16.80 -7.55
N SER A 160 11.28 15.50 -7.28
CA SER A 160 10.27 14.87 -6.43
C SER A 160 10.74 14.90 -4.98
N SER A 161 9.84 15.14 -4.04
CA SER A 161 10.13 15.02 -2.61
C SER A 161 10.29 13.56 -2.14
N PHE A 162 9.88 12.59 -2.95
CA PHE A 162 10.03 11.16 -2.65
C PHE A 162 11.36 10.62 -3.17
N SER A 163 12.16 10.06 -2.27
CA SER A 163 13.47 9.47 -2.53
C SER A 163 13.36 8.33 -3.52
N ILE A 164 12.30 7.50 -3.44
CA ILE A 164 12.09 6.41 -4.39
C ILE A 164 11.90 6.90 -5.83
N ILE A 165 11.17 8.00 -6.04
CA ILE A 165 10.99 8.59 -7.37
C ILE A 165 12.30 9.20 -7.86
N ARG A 166 13.05 9.89 -6.98
CA ARG A 166 14.37 10.43 -7.32
C ARG A 166 15.33 9.32 -7.75
N PHE A 167 15.34 8.21 -7.04
CA PHE A 167 16.13 7.03 -7.40
C PHE A 167 15.77 6.52 -8.81
N LEU A 168 14.48 6.34 -9.09
CA LEU A 168 14.01 5.89 -10.41
C LEU A 168 14.34 6.89 -11.53
N GLN A 169 14.23 8.19 -11.26
CA GLN A 169 14.63 9.26 -12.18
C GLN A 169 16.13 9.19 -12.50
N ILE A 170 16.97 8.96 -11.50
CA ILE A 170 18.43 8.81 -11.68
C ILE A 170 18.73 7.58 -12.53
N GLU A 171 18.15 6.42 -12.18
CA GLU A 171 18.30 5.16 -12.93
C GLU A 171 17.95 5.36 -14.42
N GLU A 172 16.79 5.96 -14.68
CA GLU A 172 16.27 6.15 -16.02
C GLU A 172 17.06 7.19 -16.83
N LYS A 173 17.49 8.28 -16.20
CA LYS A 173 18.36 9.28 -16.87
C LYS A 173 19.73 8.69 -17.20
N LEU A 174 20.31 7.90 -16.30
CA LEU A 174 21.56 7.20 -16.56
C LEU A 174 21.40 6.21 -17.72
N ARG A 175 20.33 5.40 -17.72
CA ARG A 175 20.01 4.47 -18.82
C ARG A 175 19.96 5.21 -20.17
N LYS A 176 19.18 6.29 -20.26
CA LYS A 176 19.06 7.13 -21.47
C LYS A 176 20.40 7.75 -21.89
N HIS A 177 21.22 8.19 -20.94
CA HIS A 177 22.54 8.75 -21.24
C HIS A 177 23.47 7.71 -21.87
N LEU A 178 23.51 6.49 -21.30
CA LEU A 178 24.35 5.39 -21.79
C LEU A 178 23.94 4.84 -23.16
N GLU A 179 22.76 5.18 -23.66
CA GLU A 179 22.28 4.85 -25.02
C GLU A 179 22.78 5.86 -26.08
N GLN A 180 23.32 7.01 -25.66
CA GLN A 180 23.82 8.05 -26.57
C GLN A 180 25.23 7.72 -27.09
N PRO A 181 25.53 8.01 -28.38
CA PRO A 181 26.87 7.88 -28.92
C PRO A 181 27.87 8.76 -28.13
N GLY A 182 28.93 8.15 -27.59
CA GLY A 182 29.97 8.85 -26.82
C GLY A 182 29.82 8.82 -25.29
N ALA A 183 28.79 8.15 -24.76
CA ALA A 183 28.65 7.90 -23.32
C ALA A 183 29.48 6.69 -22.81
N ARG A 184 30.18 6.00 -23.71
CA ARG A 184 31.11 4.90 -23.41
C ARG A 184 32.47 5.20 -24.00
#